data_AF-A0A831U5N6-F1
#
_entry.id   AF-A0A831U5N6-F1
#
_cell.length_a   1.000
_cell.length_b   1.000
_cell.length_c   1.000
_cell.angle_alpha   90.00
_cell.angle_beta   90.00
_cell.angle_gamma   90.00
#
_symmetry.space_group_name_H-M   'P 1'
#
loop_
_entity.id
_entity.type
_entity.pdbx_description
1 polymer ?
#
loop_
_entity_poly.entity_id
_entity_poly.type
_entity_poly.pdbx_seq_one_letter_code
_entity_poly.pdbx_strand_id
1 'polypeptide(L)'
;MGRALALLLLALPRALAQTVSCDAADLLFDFSDPGPLQTLTVGGESYYVANLASYLLLLSGTSPMRFLPTQVVGGSGGRVACTLTTYTFGGFGGTLCGAGFTWCFRAGVTGSLPVPGDWGGRLYVLVQVASGNATSHVPTPTLLSAVPDGRGLASVGPFTFFTPAQLWIYYFLELSPTDAFSSLPTQGVLTLSYSLQTD
;
A
#
# COMPACT_ATOMS: atom_id res chain seq x y z
N MET A 1 -32.08 37.79 41.48
CA MET A 1 -31.42 38.03 40.18
C MET A 1 -30.09 37.29 40.17
N GLY A 2 -29.98 36.22 39.40
CA GLY A 2 -28.77 35.40 39.32
C GLY A 2 -28.63 34.91 37.89
N ARG A 3 -28.02 35.74 37.04
CA ARG A 3 -27.59 35.35 35.69
C ARG A 3 -26.27 34.62 35.86
N ALA A 4 -26.25 33.31 35.70
CA ALA A 4 -25.03 32.52 35.62
C ALA A 4 -25.02 31.77 34.28
N LEU A 5 -24.04 32.17 33.48
CA LEU A 5 -23.55 31.67 32.21
C LEU A 5 -24.11 30.32 31.74
N ALA A 6 -24.91 30.37 30.67
CA ALA A 6 -24.98 29.25 29.74
C ALA A 6 -23.63 29.14 29.04
N LEU A 7 -22.91 28.06 29.34
CA LEU A 7 -21.78 27.57 28.56
C LEU A 7 -22.24 27.34 27.13
N LEU A 8 -22.06 28.34 26.28
CA LEU A 8 -22.08 28.17 24.84
C LEU A 8 -20.84 27.33 24.51
N LEU A 9 -21.01 26.02 24.45
CA LEU A 9 -20.04 25.08 23.89
C LEU A 9 -19.71 25.58 22.48
N LEU A 10 -18.58 26.30 22.39
CA LEU A 10 -17.90 26.62 21.16
C LEU A 10 -17.90 25.37 20.30
N ALA A 11 -18.60 25.43 19.17
CA ALA A 11 -18.36 24.57 18.04
C ALA A 11 -16.91 24.82 17.59
N LEU A 12 -15.98 24.11 18.21
CA LEU A 12 -14.60 24.01 17.76
C LEU A 12 -14.68 23.56 16.30
N PRO A 13 -14.14 24.32 15.34
CA PRO A 13 -14.01 23.79 13.99
C PRO A 13 -13.16 22.52 14.12
N ARG A 14 -13.69 21.39 13.63
CA ARG A 14 -12.86 20.20 13.41
C ARG A 14 -11.61 20.70 12.71
N ALA A 15 -10.45 20.58 13.34
CA ALA A 15 -9.19 20.87 12.68
C ALA A 15 -9.22 20.15 11.34
N LEU A 16 -9.11 20.90 10.24
CA LEU A 16 -9.15 20.38 8.87
C LEU A 16 -7.88 19.57 8.63
N ALA A 17 -7.81 18.39 9.25
CA ALA A 17 -6.73 17.46 9.12
C ALA A 17 -6.84 16.77 7.77
N GLN A 18 -5.70 16.57 7.10
CA GLN A 18 -5.65 15.74 5.91
C GLN A 18 -6.07 14.33 6.28
N THR A 19 -6.78 13.63 5.39
CA THR A 19 -7.28 12.28 5.68
C THR A 19 -6.76 11.27 4.68
N VAL A 20 -6.46 10.09 5.22
CA VAL A 20 -6.13 8.87 4.48
C VAL A 20 -7.14 7.82 4.88
N SER A 21 -7.84 7.26 3.89
CA SER A 21 -8.77 6.16 4.11
C SER A 21 -8.45 5.06 3.10
N CYS A 22 -7.87 3.97 3.57
CA CYS A 22 -7.59 2.79 2.76
C CYS A 22 -8.54 1.65 3.15
N ASP A 23 -9.00 0.88 2.17
CA ASP A 23 -9.93 -0.23 2.38
C ASP A 23 -9.28 -1.44 3.06
N ALA A 24 -7.95 -1.54 3.04
CA ALA A 24 -7.21 -2.65 3.62
C ALA A 24 -6.14 -2.26 4.63
N ALA A 25 -6.00 -3.10 5.65
CA ALA A 25 -4.96 -3.01 6.66
C ALA A 25 -3.99 -4.21 6.62
N ASP A 26 -4.42 -5.37 6.12
CA ASP A 26 -3.58 -6.58 6.12
C ASP A 26 -3.51 -7.26 4.75
N LEU A 27 -2.35 -7.83 4.45
CA LEU A 27 -2.10 -8.67 3.29
C LEU A 27 -1.76 -10.07 3.75
N LEU A 28 -2.47 -11.06 3.21
CA LEU A 28 -2.22 -12.46 3.45
C LEU A 28 -1.50 -13.07 2.24
N PHE A 29 -0.36 -13.70 2.50
CA PHE A 29 0.34 -14.56 1.56
C PHE A 29 0.29 -15.99 2.10
N ASP A 30 -0.47 -16.85 1.43
CA ASP A 30 -0.62 -18.26 1.75
C ASP A 30 -0.24 -19.11 0.54
N PHE A 31 0.98 -19.64 0.55
CA PHE A 31 1.46 -20.55 -0.51
C PHE A 31 1.04 -22.00 -0.28
N SER A 32 0.29 -22.27 0.80
CA SER A 32 -0.34 -23.57 1.06
C SER A 32 -1.82 -23.61 0.69
N ASP A 33 -2.42 -22.47 0.34
CA ASP A 33 -3.81 -22.38 -0.06
C ASP A 33 -4.09 -23.26 -1.30
N PRO A 34 -5.00 -24.26 -1.19
CA PRO A 34 -5.29 -25.17 -2.29
C PRO A 34 -6.17 -24.48 -3.34
N GLY A 35 -5.82 -24.64 -4.61
CA GLY A 35 -6.63 -24.10 -5.69
C GLY A 35 -5.92 -24.13 -7.04
N PRO A 36 -6.64 -23.73 -8.11
CA PRO A 36 -6.04 -23.59 -9.43
C PRO A 36 -5.06 -22.41 -9.46
N LEU A 37 -4.20 -22.39 -10.48
CA LEU A 37 -3.34 -21.25 -10.76
C LEU A 37 -4.19 -19.99 -11.03
N GLN A 38 -3.96 -18.93 -10.28
CA GLN A 38 -4.68 -17.66 -10.40
C GLN A 38 -3.74 -16.55 -10.86
N THR A 39 -4.25 -15.66 -11.71
CA THR A 39 -3.51 -14.48 -12.17
C THR A 39 -4.38 -13.23 -12.11
N LEU A 40 -3.74 -12.07 -11.94
CA LEU A 40 -4.37 -10.76 -12.01
C LEU A 40 -3.50 -9.84 -12.85
N THR A 41 -4.13 -9.13 -13.78
CA THR A 41 -3.44 -8.12 -14.59
C THR A 41 -3.33 -6.80 -13.83
N VAL A 42 -2.10 -6.31 -13.65
CA VAL A 42 -1.77 -5.07 -12.95
C VAL A 42 -0.80 -4.27 -13.81
N GLY A 43 -1.13 -3.01 -14.11
CA GLY A 43 -0.28 -2.17 -14.95
C GLY A 43 -0.03 -2.71 -16.36
N GLY A 44 -0.92 -3.56 -16.88
CA GLY A 44 -0.79 -4.19 -18.20
C GLY A 44 -0.06 -5.54 -18.21
N GLU A 45 0.52 -5.95 -17.07
CA GLU A 45 1.25 -7.21 -16.91
C GLU A 45 0.47 -8.19 -16.03
N SER A 46 0.54 -9.48 -16.31
CA SER A 46 -0.15 -10.52 -15.52
C SER A 46 0.76 -11.09 -14.43
N TYR A 47 0.28 -11.05 -13.19
CA TYR A 47 0.99 -11.57 -12.02
C TYR A 47 0.22 -12.73 -11.40
N TYR A 48 0.94 -13.69 -10.84
CA TYR A 48 0.34 -14.82 -10.14
C TYR A 48 -0.13 -14.41 -8.75
N VAL A 49 -1.25 -14.95 -8.29
CA VAL A 49 -1.69 -14.85 -6.89
C VAL A 49 -1.00 -15.94 -6.08
N ALA A 50 -0.53 -15.61 -4.88
CA ALA A 50 0.09 -16.57 -3.96
C ALA A 50 -0.91 -17.67 -3.59
N ASN A 51 -0.60 -18.89 -4.02
CA ASN A 51 -1.29 -20.14 -3.68
C ASN A 51 -0.39 -21.34 -3.99
N LEU A 52 -0.83 -22.55 -3.64
CA LEU A 52 -0.04 -23.76 -3.83
C LEU A 52 0.35 -24.01 -5.30
N ALA A 53 -0.58 -23.83 -6.24
CA ALA A 53 -0.29 -24.08 -7.66
C ALA A 53 0.78 -23.12 -8.21
N SER A 54 0.72 -21.84 -7.82
CA SER A 54 1.69 -20.81 -8.22
C SER A 54 3.08 -21.06 -7.64
N TYR A 55 3.15 -21.59 -6.41
CA TYR A 55 4.41 -21.96 -5.76
C TYR A 55 5.04 -23.20 -6.39
N LEU A 56 4.25 -24.23 -6.73
CA LEU A 56 4.76 -25.39 -7.47
C LEU A 56 5.27 -24.99 -8.86
N LEU A 57 4.61 -24.04 -9.53
CA LEU A 57 5.09 -23.48 -10.79
C LEU A 57 6.45 -22.80 -10.62
N LEU A 58 6.64 -21.99 -9.58
CA LEU A 58 7.92 -21.38 -9.24
C LEU A 58 9.03 -22.41 -9.05
N LEU A 59 8.77 -23.46 -8.26
CA LEU A 59 9.75 -24.51 -7.99
C LEU A 59 10.14 -25.31 -9.24
N SER A 60 9.23 -25.39 -10.22
CA SER A 60 9.51 -26.01 -11.52
C SER A 60 10.28 -25.10 -12.49
N GLY A 61 10.39 -23.80 -12.17
CA GLY A 61 11.03 -22.78 -12.99
C GLY A 61 12.50 -22.54 -12.66
N THR A 62 13.10 -21.58 -13.35
CA THR A 62 14.52 -21.19 -13.20
C THR A 62 14.72 -19.70 -12.92
N SER A 63 13.64 -18.91 -12.90
CA SER A 63 13.67 -17.46 -12.71
C SER A 63 12.78 -17.04 -11.55
N PRO A 64 13.12 -15.94 -10.84
CA PRO A 64 12.26 -15.39 -9.80
C PRO A 64 10.89 -14.99 -10.35
N MET A 65 9.86 -15.12 -9.51
CA MET A 65 8.50 -14.73 -9.84
C MET A 65 7.93 -13.81 -8.76
N ARG A 66 7.03 -12.92 -9.17
CA ARG A 66 6.34 -11.99 -8.27
C ARG A 66 4.90 -12.45 -8.06
N PHE A 67 4.53 -12.54 -6.79
CA PHE A 67 3.23 -13.01 -6.35
C PHE A 67 2.45 -11.87 -5.72
N LEU A 68 1.19 -11.74 -6.11
CA LEU A 68 0.21 -10.95 -5.39
C LEU A 68 -0.23 -11.69 -4.11
N PRO A 69 -0.72 -10.98 -3.09
CA PRO A 69 -1.27 -11.61 -1.89
C PRO A 69 -2.44 -12.51 -2.25
N THR A 70 -2.57 -13.64 -1.55
CA THR A 70 -3.73 -14.52 -1.59
C THR A 70 -5.00 -13.75 -1.25
N GLN A 71 -4.91 -12.85 -0.26
CA GLN A 71 -6.01 -12.01 0.15
C GLN A 71 -5.53 -10.64 0.63
N VAL A 72 -6.31 -9.61 0.31
CA VAL A 72 -6.19 -8.27 0.88
C VAL A 72 -7.36 -8.08 1.84
N VAL A 73 -7.11 -8.03 3.14
CA VAL A 73 -8.17 -8.01 4.17
C VAL A 73 -8.80 -6.62 4.23
N GLY A 74 -10.10 -6.55 3.93
CA GLY A 74 -10.85 -5.30 3.77
C GLY A 74 -10.75 -4.70 2.35
N GLY A 75 -9.81 -5.19 1.55
CA GLY A 75 -9.58 -4.72 0.18
C GLY A 75 -10.61 -5.18 -0.83
N SER A 76 -10.72 -4.42 -1.91
CA SER A 76 -11.50 -4.77 -3.10
C SER A 76 -10.65 -5.51 -4.14
N GLY A 77 -10.53 -6.83 -3.98
CA GLY A 77 -9.73 -7.71 -4.85
C GLY A 77 -8.27 -7.86 -4.38
N GLY A 78 -7.32 -7.98 -5.32
CA GLY A 78 -5.88 -8.11 -5.04
C GLY A 78 -5.15 -6.77 -4.82
N ARG A 79 -5.87 -5.72 -4.41
CA ARG A 79 -5.35 -4.34 -4.30
C ARG A 79 -5.88 -3.66 -3.04
N VAL A 80 -5.15 -2.65 -2.60
CA VAL A 80 -5.60 -1.68 -1.59
C VAL A 80 -6.06 -0.42 -2.30
N ALA A 81 -7.32 -0.02 -2.13
CA ALA A 81 -7.84 1.24 -2.60
C ALA A 81 -7.76 2.29 -1.49
N CYS A 82 -7.06 3.39 -1.75
CA CYS A 82 -6.91 4.50 -0.82
C CYS A 82 -7.57 5.76 -1.38
N THR A 83 -8.35 6.43 -0.55
CA THR A 83 -8.89 7.77 -0.79
C THR A 83 -8.14 8.78 0.08
N LEU A 84 -7.56 9.78 -0.57
CA LEU A 84 -6.70 10.79 0.04
C LEU A 84 -7.36 12.16 -0.11
N THR A 85 -7.56 12.84 1.01
CA THR A 85 -8.15 14.17 1.02
C THR A 85 -7.20 15.16 1.68
N THR A 86 -6.89 16.23 0.96
CA THR A 86 -6.11 17.34 1.46
C THR A 86 -6.95 18.61 1.54
N TYR A 87 -6.75 19.39 2.60
CA TYR A 87 -7.46 20.65 2.86
C TYR A 87 -6.55 21.87 2.77
N THR A 88 -5.24 21.66 2.72
CA THR A 88 -4.24 22.74 2.70
C THR A 88 -3.11 22.41 1.75
N PHE A 89 -2.23 23.38 1.52
CA PHE A 89 -0.92 23.16 0.94
C PHE A 89 -0.08 22.20 1.79
N GLY A 90 0.72 21.36 1.12
CA GLY A 90 1.74 20.55 1.76
C GLY A 90 2.95 21.39 2.22
N GLY A 91 3.90 20.73 2.87
CA GLY A 91 5.15 21.34 3.33
C GLY A 91 6.24 21.14 2.30
N PHE A 92 6.90 22.24 1.93
CA PHE A 92 7.91 22.32 0.88
C PHE A 92 9.21 21.54 1.15
N GLY A 93 9.24 20.55 2.05
CA GLY A 93 10.48 19.90 2.52
C GLY A 93 10.88 18.62 1.77
N GLY A 94 10.03 18.08 0.90
CA GLY A 94 10.33 16.85 0.17
C GLY A 94 11.21 17.03 -1.09
N THR A 95 12.09 16.07 -1.38
CA THR A 95 12.93 16.07 -2.60
C THR A 95 12.17 15.61 -3.85
N LEU A 96 11.33 14.58 -3.74
CA LEU A 96 10.48 14.08 -4.84
C LEU A 96 9.01 13.99 -4.40
N CYS A 97 8.74 13.19 -3.37
CA CYS A 97 7.49 13.12 -2.66
C CYS A 97 7.38 14.29 -1.68
N GLY A 98 6.25 15.00 -1.67
CA GLY A 98 6.11 16.23 -0.86
C GLY A 98 6.83 17.46 -1.45
N ALA A 99 7.39 17.36 -2.65
CA ALA A 99 8.00 18.50 -3.31
C ALA A 99 6.96 19.60 -3.65
N GLY A 100 7.39 20.85 -3.51
CA GLY A 100 6.55 22.02 -3.76
C GLY A 100 5.38 22.12 -2.78
N PHE A 101 4.16 22.17 -3.31
CA PHE A 101 2.93 22.34 -2.51
C PHE A 101 2.20 21.02 -2.22
N THR A 102 2.86 19.87 -2.48
CA THR A 102 2.23 18.55 -2.40
C THR A 102 2.43 17.90 -1.03
N TRP A 103 1.53 17.00 -0.67
CA TRP A 103 1.67 16.11 0.49
C TRP A 103 2.31 14.79 0.06
N CYS A 104 3.16 14.22 0.91
CA CYS A 104 3.74 12.92 0.65
C CYS A 104 2.90 11.80 1.26
N PHE A 105 2.40 10.90 0.42
CA PHE A 105 1.70 9.69 0.84
C PHE A 105 2.70 8.55 1.06
N ARG A 106 2.74 8.04 2.29
CA ARG A 106 3.72 7.05 2.75
C ARG A 106 3.05 5.80 3.27
N ALA A 107 3.71 4.66 3.04
CA ALA A 107 3.29 3.38 3.58
C ALA A 107 4.37 2.77 4.49
N GLY A 108 3.97 2.41 5.70
CA GLY A 108 4.71 1.52 6.59
C GLY A 108 4.20 0.09 6.43
N VAL A 109 5.13 -0.86 6.45
CA VAL A 109 4.81 -2.29 6.36
C VAL A 109 5.55 -3.02 7.46
N THR A 110 4.80 -3.80 8.24
CA THR A 110 5.30 -4.64 9.33
C THR A 110 4.67 -6.02 9.23
N GLY A 111 5.25 -7.01 9.91
CA GLY A 111 4.72 -8.36 9.95
C GLY A 111 5.79 -9.38 9.59
N SER A 112 5.33 -10.53 9.11
CA SER A 112 6.19 -11.65 8.77
C SER A 112 5.65 -12.36 7.53
N LEU A 113 6.55 -12.67 6.60
CA LEU A 113 6.27 -13.47 5.43
C LEU A 113 6.91 -14.85 5.57
N PRO A 114 6.39 -15.88 4.88
CA PRO A 114 6.88 -17.25 5.01
C PRO A 114 8.23 -17.48 4.31
N VAL A 115 8.93 -16.42 3.88
CA VAL A 115 10.14 -16.53 3.07
C VAL A 115 11.39 -16.88 3.85
N PRO A 116 12.29 -17.73 3.29
CA PRO A 116 13.63 -17.90 3.82
C PRO A 116 14.43 -16.59 3.75
N GLY A 117 14.78 -16.03 4.91
CA GLY A 117 15.62 -14.83 5.03
C GLY A 117 14.85 -13.52 5.16
N ASP A 118 15.48 -12.40 4.76
CA ASP A 118 14.87 -11.08 4.85
C ASP A 118 13.80 -10.88 3.76
N TRP A 119 12.55 -10.70 4.21
CA TRP A 119 11.42 -10.42 3.34
C TRP A 119 11.36 -8.95 2.91
N GLY A 120 11.99 -8.03 3.67
CA GLY A 120 11.98 -6.60 3.37
C GLY A 120 12.64 -6.27 2.04
N GLY A 121 13.72 -7.00 1.70
CA GLY A 121 14.40 -6.93 0.40
C GLY A 121 13.70 -7.61 -0.77
N ARG A 122 12.48 -8.14 -0.57
CA ARG A 122 11.73 -8.92 -1.59
C ARG A 122 10.30 -8.41 -1.81
N LEU A 123 9.89 -7.39 -1.06
CA LEU A 123 8.56 -6.80 -1.16
C LEU A 123 8.58 -5.64 -2.15
N TYR A 124 7.79 -5.75 -3.21
CA TYR A 124 7.60 -4.72 -4.22
C TYR A 124 6.25 -4.05 -4.04
N VAL A 125 6.15 -2.80 -4.48
CA VAL A 125 4.93 -2.00 -4.48
C VAL A 125 4.75 -1.32 -5.84
N LEU A 126 3.50 -1.18 -6.26
CA LEU A 126 3.09 -0.40 -7.41
C LEU A 126 1.89 0.45 -7.01
N VAL A 127 1.88 1.71 -7.43
CA VAL A 127 0.77 2.63 -7.20
C VAL A 127 0.24 3.15 -8.53
N GLN A 128 -1.07 3.00 -8.73
CA GLN A 128 -1.81 3.60 -9.84
C GLN A 128 -2.67 4.73 -9.31
N VAL A 129 -2.61 5.88 -9.98
CA VAL A 129 -3.55 6.97 -9.72
C VAL A 129 -4.83 6.67 -10.49
N ALA A 130 -5.88 6.28 -9.78
CA ALA A 130 -7.17 5.98 -10.39
C ALA A 130 -7.93 7.27 -10.74
N SER A 131 -7.85 8.29 -9.88
CA SER A 131 -8.42 9.61 -10.13
C SER A 131 -7.88 10.68 -9.18
N GLY A 132 -8.19 11.94 -9.49
CA GLY A 132 -7.86 13.11 -8.65
C GLY A 132 -6.44 13.63 -8.84
N ASN A 133 -6.07 14.62 -8.03
CA ASN A 133 -4.79 15.30 -8.12
C ASN A 133 -3.72 14.56 -7.30
N ALA A 134 -3.15 13.51 -7.89
CA ALA A 134 -2.01 12.80 -7.33
C ALA A 134 -1.04 12.35 -8.43
N THR A 135 0.22 12.18 -8.07
CA THR A 135 1.28 11.66 -8.94
C THR A 135 1.90 10.44 -8.26
N SER A 136 1.91 9.30 -8.93
CA SER A 136 2.58 8.10 -8.44
C SER A 136 4.08 8.18 -8.69
N HIS A 137 4.87 7.84 -7.68
CA HIS A 137 6.33 7.73 -7.78
C HIS A 137 6.78 6.28 -8.04
N VAL A 138 5.84 5.34 -8.01
CA VAL A 138 6.06 3.90 -8.23
C VAL A 138 5.04 3.33 -9.24
N PRO A 139 5.02 3.82 -10.50
CA PRO A 139 4.02 3.39 -11.50
C PRO A 139 4.24 1.96 -12.00
N THR A 140 5.43 1.41 -11.79
CA THR A 140 5.82 0.02 -12.07
C THR A 140 6.25 -0.67 -10.77
N PRO A 141 6.27 -2.02 -10.70
CA PRO A 141 6.65 -2.71 -9.47
C PRO A 141 8.06 -2.30 -9.04
N THR A 142 8.13 -1.63 -7.90
CA THR A 142 9.35 -1.05 -7.35
C THR A 142 9.61 -1.67 -6.00
N LEU A 143 10.85 -2.07 -5.72
CA LEU A 143 11.20 -2.66 -4.43
C LEU A 143 10.92 -1.64 -3.31
N LEU A 144 10.22 -2.06 -2.26
CA LEU A 144 9.74 -1.15 -1.21
C LEU A 144 10.88 -0.40 -0.51
N SER A 145 12.04 -1.03 -0.35
CA SER A 145 13.25 -0.40 0.20
C SER A 145 13.91 0.61 -0.75
N ALA A 146 13.67 0.51 -2.05
CA ALA A 146 14.18 1.43 -3.07
C ALA A 146 13.21 2.58 -3.37
N VAL A 147 12.03 2.62 -2.73
CA VAL A 147 11.06 3.69 -2.92
C VAL A 147 11.64 5.02 -2.40
N PRO A 148 11.54 6.11 -3.20
CA PRO A 148 12.07 7.42 -2.84
C PRO A 148 11.61 7.94 -1.48
N ASP A 149 12.41 8.86 -0.94
CA ASP A 149 12.13 9.65 0.26
C ASP A 149 11.74 8.84 1.50
N GLY A 150 12.10 7.55 1.60
CA GLY A 150 11.71 6.70 2.73
C GLY A 150 10.28 6.17 2.60
N ARG A 151 9.95 5.60 1.43
CA ARG A 151 8.63 5.03 1.09
C ARG A 151 7.55 6.06 0.77
N GLY A 152 7.94 7.17 0.15
CA GLY A 152 7.03 8.14 -0.46
C GLY A 152 6.42 7.58 -1.74
N LEU A 153 5.24 6.97 -1.63
CA LEU A 153 4.58 6.26 -2.72
C LEU A 153 3.98 7.20 -3.78
N ALA A 154 3.43 8.34 -3.34
CA ALA A 154 2.77 9.28 -4.22
C ALA A 154 2.79 10.70 -3.64
N SER A 155 2.84 11.70 -4.51
CA SER A 155 2.57 13.10 -4.16
C SER A 155 1.09 13.40 -4.37
N VAL A 156 0.44 13.99 -3.36
CA VAL A 156 -0.96 14.42 -3.43
C VAL A 156 -1.01 15.93 -3.47
N GLY A 157 -1.74 16.48 -4.44
CA GLY A 157 -1.92 17.91 -4.56
C GLY A 157 -2.67 18.53 -3.38
N PRO A 158 -2.63 19.86 -3.24
CA PRO A 158 -3.41 20.56 -2.24
C PRO A 158 -4.90 20.60 -2.59
N PHE A 159 -5.76 20.80 -1.58
CA PHE A 159 -7.20 21.02 -1.71
C PHE A 159 -7.98 19.93 -2.46
N THR A 160 -7.61 18.65 -2.33
CA THR A 160 -8.33 17.54 -2.96
C THR A 160 -9.69 17.23 -2.33
N PHE A 161 -10.14 17.95 -1.31
CA PHE A 161 -11.46 17.70 -0.68
C PHE A 161 -12.67 17.88 -1.59
N PHE A 162 -12.58 18.63 -2.68
CA PHE A 162 -13.62 18.69 -3.71
C PHE A 162 -13.52 17.54 -4.73
N THR A 163 -12.34 16.96 -4.90
CA THR A 163 -12.07 15.86 -5.83
C THR A 163 -11.00 14.96 -5.22
N PRO A 164 -11.39 14.04 -4.31
CA PRO A 164 -10.44 13.23 -3.58
C PRO A 164 -9.55 12.43 -4.51
N ALA A 165 -8.27 12.31 -4.17
CA ALA A 165 -7.36 11.47 -4.94
C ALA A 165 -7.60 10.01 -4.58
N GLN A 166 -7.84 9.17 -5.60
CA GLN A 166 -8.00 7.74 -5.44
C GLN A 166 -6.77 7.03 -5.98
N LEU A 167 -6.13 6.23 -5.13
CA LEU A 167 -4.97 5.42 -5.47
C LEU A 167 -5.31 3.94 -5.35
N TRP A 168 -4.79 3.14 -6.27
CA TRP A 168 -4.76 1.68 -6.17
C TRP A 168 -3.33 1.23 -5.93
N ILE A 169 -3.12 0.53 -4.82
CA ILE A 169 -1.82 0.07 -4.37
C ILE A 169 -1.79 -1.45 -4.46
N TYR A 170 -0.77 -1.96 -5.12
CA TYR A 170 -0.52 -3.39 -5.28
C TYR A 170 0.81 -3.72 -4.63
N TYR A 171 0.82 -4.78 -3.83
CA TYR A 171 2.03 -5.30 -3.19
C TYR A 171 2.35 -6.66 -3.79
N PHE A 172 3.62 -6.92 -4.02
CA PHE A 172 4.10 -8.16 -4.60
C PHE A 172 5.23 -8.72 -3.78
N LEU A 173 5.23 -10.03 -3.59
CA LEU A 173 6.34 -10.74 -2.99
C LEU A 173 7.13 -11.45 -4.09
N GLU A 174 8.43 -11.16 -4.18
CA GLU A 174 9.32 -11.84 -5.12
C GLU A 174 9.97 -13.06 -4.45
N LEU A 175 9.83 -14.22 -5.09
CA LEU A 175 10.44 -15.48 -4.68
C LEU A 175 11.32 -16.03 -5.79
N SER A 176 12.42 -16.67 -5.40
CA SER A 176 13.29 -17.46 -6.27
C SER A 176 12.87 -18.93 -6.24
N PRO A 177 13.09 -19.70 -7.32
CA PRO A 177 12.94 -21.17 -7.31
C PRO A 177 13.76 -21.87 -6.23
N THR A 178 14.80 -21.23 -5.71
CA THR A 178 15.64 -21.76 -4.63
C THR A 178 15.06 -21.53 -3.23
N ASP A 179 14.00 -20.73 -3.09
CA ASP A 179 13.37 -20.44 -1.81
C ASP A 179 12.38 -21.54 -1.40
N ALA A 180 12.91 -22.74 -1.19
CA ALA A 180 12.11 -23.86 -0.71
C ALA A 180 11.75 -23.66 0.77
N PHE A 181 10.45 -23.56 1.07
CA PHE A 181 9.96 -23.52 2.45
C PHE A 181 10.27 -24.83 3.18
N SER A 182 10.87 -24.74 4.38
CA SER A 182 11.33 -25.90 5.15
C SER A 182 10.21 -26.67 5.88
N SER A 183 9.06 -26.02 6.15
CA SER A 183 7.91 -26.62 6.85
C SER A 183 6.62 -25.89 6.51
N LEU A 184 5.52 -26.63 6.39
CA LEU A 184 4.16 -26.08 6.29
C LEU A 184 3.58 -25.85 7.70
N PRO A 185 2.76 -24.80 7.94
CA PRO A 185 2.14 -23.91 6.96
C PRO A 185 3.05 -22.78 6.47
N THR A 186 2.88 -22.40 5.20
CA THR A 186 3.65 -21.34 4.52
C THR A 186 2.80 -20.11 4.34
N GLN A 187 2.33 -19.60 5.48
CA GLN A 187 1.49 -18.42 5.58
C GLN A 187 2.28 -17.25 6.18
N GLY A 188 2.05 -16.06 5.68
CA GLY A 188 2.49 -14.82 6.32
C GLY A 188 1.51 -13.69 6.14
N VAL A 189 1.54 -12.77 7.09
CA VAL A 189 0.66 -11.60 7.13
C VAL A 189 1.53 -10.35 7.24
N LEU A 190 1.23 -9.39 6.38
CA LEU A 190 1.78 -8.05 6.45
C LEU A 190 0.70 -7.06 6.82
N THR A 191 0.95 -6.29 7.88
CA THR A 191 0.11 -5.17 8.28
C THR A 191 0.65 -3.88 7.67
N LEU A 192 -0.27 -3.12 7.09
CA LEU A 192 -0.03 -1.88 6.38
C LEU A 192 -0.47 -0.71 7.25
N SER A 193 0.36 0.33 7.25
CA SER A 193 0.04 1.62 7.86
C SER A 193 0.24 2.70 6.81
N TYR A 194 -0.65 3.67 6.78
CA TYR A 194 -0.63 4.73 5.78
C TYR A 194 -0.66 6.10 6.44
N SER A 195 0.10 7.04 5.90
CA SER A 195 0.09 8.41 6.39
C SER A 195 0.30 9.42 5.26
N LEU A 196 -0.24 10.61 5.46
CA LEU A 196 0.09 11.81 4.68
C LEU A 196 0.99 12.69 5.54
N GLN A 197 2.14 13.06 5.01
CA GLN A 197 3.13 13.86 5.72
C GLN A 197 3.53 15.09 4.89
N THR A 198 3.81 16.17 5.60
CA THR A 198 4.63 17.28 5.09
C THR A 198 6.05 16.97 5.49
N ASP A 199 6.91 16.65 4.54
CA ASP A 199 8.34 16.54 4.83
C ASP A 199 8.94 17.92 5.12
#